data_AF-A0A6V7IXQ6-F1
#
_entry.id   AF-A0A6V7IXQ6-F1
#
_cell.length_a   1.000
_cell.length_b   1.000
_cell.length_c   1.000
_cell.angle_alpha   90.00
_cell.angle_beta   90.00
_cell.angle_gamma   90.00
#
_symmetry.space_group_name_H-M   'P 1'
#
loop_
_entity.id
_entity.type
_entity.pdbx_description
1 polymer ?
#
loop_
_entity_poly.entity_id
_entity_poly.type
_entity_poly.pdbx_seq_one_letter_code
_entity_poly.pdbx_strand_id
1 'polypeptide(L)'
;TPPTPGKPISPCIPSPCGPNAVCKESNNAGSCTCLPDYIGNPYEGCRPECTIDSDCSSYQSCIRSKCADPCPGACGQNADCLATNHLPRCTCRAGYSGDPFRFCALMDT
;
A
#
# COMPACT_ATOMS: atom_id res chain seq x y z
N THR A 1 -47.99 -19.90 -16.43
CA THR A 1 -46.76 -19.41 -17.09
C THR A 1 -45.68 -20.45 -16.86
N PRO A 2 -44.94 -20.91 -17.89
CA PRO A 2 -43.79 -21.79 -17.68
C PRO A 2 -42.76 -21.08 -16.78
N PRO A 3 -42.02 -21.78 -15.90
CA PRO A 3 -40.94 -21.15 -15.15
C PRO A 3 -39.94 -20.60 -16.17
N THR A 4 -39.72 -19.29 -16.11
CA THR A 4 -38.70 -18.60 -16.91
C THR A 4 -37.37 -19.34 -16.71
N PRO A 5 -36.64 -19.74 -17.76
CA PRO A 5 -35.32 -20.34 -17.61
C PRO A 5 -34.50 -19.44 -16.70
N GLY A 6 -34.17 -19.95 -15.51
CA GLY A 6 -33.63 -19.14 -14.44
C GLY A 6 -32.40 -18.42 -14.94
N LYS A 7 -32.43 -17.08 -14.89
CA LYS A 7 -31.24 -16.25 -15.12
C LYS A 7 -30.09 -16.89 -14.33
N PRO A 8 -28.93 -17.19 -14.93
CA PRO A 8 -27.83 -17.80 -14.21
C PRO A 8 -27.54 -16.95 -12.97
N ILE A 9 -27.65 -17.58 -11.81
CA ILE A 9 -27.35 -16.95 -10.53
C ILE A 9 -25.86 -16.65 -10.59
N SER A 10 -25.50 -15.37 -10.47
CA SER A 10 -24.10 -14.96 -10.55
C SER A 10 -23.28 -15.79 -9.56
N PRO A 11 -22.12 -16.35 -9.96
CA PRO A 11 -21.25 -17.11 -9.08
C PRO A 11 -20.69 -16.30 -7.91
N CYS A 12 -20.91 -14.98 -7.89
CA CYS A 12 -20.54 -14.07 -6.81
C CYS A 12 -21.68 -13.77 -5.83
N ILE A 13 -22.85 -14.42 -5.95
CA ILE A 13 -24.02 -14.17 -5.08
C ILE A 13 -24.59 -15.50 -4.53
N PRO A 14 -24.41 -15.80 -3.22
CA PRO A 14 -23.59 -15.06 -2.25
C PRO A 14 -22.10 -15.15 -2.59
N SER A 15 -21.30 -14.19 -2.13
CA SER A 15 -19.86 -14.14 -2.45
C SER A 15 -19.15 -15.39 -1.94
N PRO A 16 -18.37 -16.10 -2.78
CA PRO A 16 -17.54 -17.23 -2.35
C PRO A 16 -16.20 -16.77 -1.72
N CYS A 17 -15.93 -15.47 -1.68
CA CYS A 17 -14.66 -14.92 -1.24
C CYS A 17 -14.64 -14.62 0.26
N GLY A 18 -13.46 -14.76 0.86
CA GLY A 18 -13.21 -14.40 2.24
C GLY A 18 -13.23 -12.88 2.50
N PRO A 19 -13.10 -12.45 3.76
CA PRO A 19 -13.04 -11.03 4.10
C PRO A 19 -11.90 -10.31 3.38
N ASN A 20 -12.12 -9.03 3.04
CA ASN A 20 -11.18 -8.18 2.29
C ASN A 20 -10.79 -8.70 0.90
N ALA A 21 -11.65 -9.52 0.28
CA ALA A 21 -11.53 -9.96 -1.10
C ALA A 21 -12.77 -9.57 -1.91
N VAL A 22 -12.58 -9.40 -3.22
CA VAL A 22 -13.63 -9.11 -4.20
C VAL A 22 -13.79 -10.29 -5.16
N CYS A 23 -15.04 -10.66 -5.42
CA CYS A 23 -15.37 -11.64 -6.45
C CYS A 23 -15.46 -10.95 -7.81
N LYS A 24 -14.69 -11.42 -8.79
CA LYS A 24 -14.74 -10.99 -10.20
C LYS A 24 -15.34 -12.11 -11.04
N GLU A 25 -16.42 -11.81 -11.74
CA GLU A 25 -17.08 -12.76 -12.63
C GLU A 25 -16.47 -12.71 -14.04
N SER A 26 -16.17 -13.88 -14.61
CA SER A 26 -15.72 -14.05 -15.99
C SER A 26 -16.16 -15.41 -16.52
N ASN A 27 -16.78 -15.45 -17.71
CA ASN A 27 -17.28 -16.67 -18.34
C ASN A 27 -18.16 -17.56 -17.42
N ASN A 28 -19.08 -16.94 -16.68
CA ASN A 28 -19.98 -17.63 -15.75
C ASN A 28 -19.26 -18.33 -14.57
N ALA A 29 -18.01 -17.95 -14.29
CA ALA A 29 -17.23 -18.36 -13.13
C ALA A 29 -16.82 -17.14 -12.29
N GLY A 30 -16.81 -17.30 -10.97
CA GLY A 30 -16.34 -16.28 -10.03
C GLY A 30 -14.89 -16.56 -9.63
N SER A 31 -14.05 -15.52 -9.61
CA SER A 31 -12.66 -15.59 -9.13
C SER A 31 -12.45 -14.56 -8.02
N CYS A 32 -11.88 -14.99 -6.90
CA CYS A 32 -11.61 -14.13 -5.76
C CYS A 32 -10.23 -13.46 -5.90
N THR A 33 -10.16 -12.17 -5.63
CA THR A 33 -8.91 -11.41 -5.56
C THR A 33 -8.92 -10.55 -4.29
N CYS A 34 -7.78 -10.41 -3.61
CA CYS A 34 -7.69 -9.47 -2.49
C CYS A 34 -7.98 -8.04 -2.96
N LEU A 35 -8.53 -7.21 -2.06
CA LEU A 35 -8.58 -5.77 -2.27
C LEU A 35 -7.15 -5.20 -2.48
N PRO A 36 -6.99 -4.02 -3.11
CA PRO A 36 -5.69 -3.39 -3.25
C PRO A 36 -4.93 -3.32 -1.93
N ASP A 37 -3.64 -3.66 -1.98
CA ASP A 37 -2.70 -3.67 -0.84
C ASP A 37 -3.00 -4.69 0.27
N TYR A 38 -3.98 -5.58 0.09
CA TYR A 38 -4.21 -6.72 0.97
C TYR A 38 -3.53 -7.98 0.40
N ILE A 39 -3.03 -8.83 1.30
CA ILE A 39 -2.31 -10.06 0.99
C ILE A 39 -2.98 -11.28 1.63
N GLY A 40 -2.77 -12.46 1.06
CA GLY A 40 -3.28 -13.73 1.59
C GLY A 40 -4.06 -14.54 0.56
N ASN A 41 -4.86 -15.49 1.05
CA ASN A 41 -5.71 -16.32 0.22
C ASN A 41 -7.09 -15.67 0.09
N PRO A 42 -7.51 -15.19 -1.09
CA PRO A 42 -8.77 -14.46 -1.24
C PRO A 42 -10.02 -15.33 -1.06
N TYR A 43 -9.90 -16.66 -1.04
CA TYR A 43 -11.00 -17.56 -0.70
C TYR A 43 -11.17 -17.74 0.82
N GLU A 44 -10.12 -17.56 1.62
CA GLU A 44 -10.16 -17.67 3.09
C GLU A 44 -10.27 -16.31 3.78
N GLY A 45 -9.59 -15.31 3.23
CA GLY A 45 -9.53 -13.96 3.77
C GLY A 45 -8.17 -13.31 3.50
N CYS A 46 -8.20 -12.02 3.19
CA CYS A 46 -7.00 -11.21 3.03
C CYS A 46 -6.78 -10.31 4.25
N ARG A 47 -5.53 -9.98 4.51
CA ARG A 47 -5.09 -9.11 5.60
C ARG A 47 -4.18 -8.01 5.06
N PRO A 48 -4.03 -6.87 5.76
CA PRO A 48 -3.01 -5.89 5.39
C PRO A 48 -1.60 -6.50 5.50
N GLU A 49 -0.64 -5.92 4.79
CA GLU A 49 0.77 -6.29 4.95
C GLU A 49 1.28 -5.90 6.35
N CYS A 50 0.88 -4.72 6.84
CA CYS A 50 1.23 -4.19 8.14
C CYS A 50 0.06 -3.45 8.80
N THR A 51 0.13 -3.32 10.12
CA THR A 51 -0.77 -2.49 10.94
C THR A 51 -0.02 -1.44 11.75
N ILE A 52 1.25 -1.70 12.03
CA ILE A 52 2.17 -0.82 12.74
C ILE A 52 3.55 -0.85 12.09
N ASP A 53 4.36 0.18 12.32
CA ASP A 53 5.70 0.31 11.71
C ASP A 53 6.61 -0.89 12.00
N SER A 54 6.52 -1.46 13.21
CA SER A 54 7.33 -2.62 13.61
C SER A 54 6.98 -3.93 12.90
N ASP A 55 5.88 -3.97 12.14
CA ASP A 55 5.59 -5.09 11.23
C ASP A 55 6.49 -5.04 9.98
N CYS A 56 7.05 -3.87 9.68
CA CYS A 56 7.91 -3.61 8.53
C CYS A 56 9.39 -3.72 8.88
N SER A 57 10.23 -3.74 7.85
CA SER A 57 11.67 -3.56 8.03
C SER A 57 11.99 -2.17 8.60
N SER A 58 13.12 -2.02 9.29
CA SER A 58 13.58 -0.76 9.89
C SER A 58 13.79 0.39 8.89
N TYR A 59 13.88 0.10 7.59
CA TYR A 59 13.97 1.06 6.49
C TYR A 59 12.64 1.34 5.77
N GLN A 60 11.52 0.82 6.28
CA GLN A 60 10.16 1.03 5.76
C GLN A 60 9.24 1.49 6.88
N SER A 61 8.09 2.06 6.53
CA SER A 61 7.04 2.44 7.48
C SER A 61 5.72 1.85 7.02
N CYS A 62 4.79 1.66 7.96
CA CYS A 62 3.46 1.18 7.64
C CYS A 62 2.60 2.33 7.12
N ILE A 63 2.58 2.49 5.79
CA ILE A 63 1.88 3.56 5.10
C ILE A 63 0.69 2.94 4.38
N ARG A 64 -0.53 3.27 4.83
CA ARG A 64 -1.78 2.73 4.26
C ARG A 64 -1.78 1.20 4.20
N SER A 65 -1.43 0.57 5.32
CA SER A 65 -1.42 -0.89 5.47
C SER A 65 -0.39 -1.64 4.61
N LYS A 66 0.61 -0.91 4.10
CA LYS A 66 1.70 -1.43 3.28
C LYS A 66 3.05 -0.98 3.83
N CYS A 67 4.05 -1.85 3.78
CA CYS A 67 5.42 -1.49 4.12
C CYS A 67 6.05 -0.73 2.95
N ALA A 68 6.24 0.57 3.12
CA ALA A 68 6.73 1.46 2.07
C ALA A 68 7.86 2.35 2.57
N ASP A 69 8.67 2.85 1.65
CA ASP A 69 9.71 3.84 1.94
C ASP A 69 9.07 5.16 2.41
N PRO A 70 9.41 5.69 3.59
CA PRO A 70 8.89 6.97 4.08
C PRO A 70 9.55 8.20 3.42
N CYS A 71 10.60 8.04 2.61
CA CYS A 71 11.34 9.17 2.03
C CYS A 71 10.61 10.01 0.97
N PRO A 72 9.78 9.44 0.07
CA PRO A 72 9.12 10.22 -0.98
C PRO A 72 8.27 11.37 -0.40
N GLY A 73 8.70 12.61 -0.67
CA GLY A 73 8.02 13.83 -0.21
C GLY A 73 8.34 14.27 1.22
N ALA A 74 9.22 13.58 1.95
CA ALA A 74 9.56 13.91 3.33
C ALA A 74 10.61 15.04 3.47
N CYS A 75 11.58 15.08 2.55
CA CYS A 75 12.71 16.03 2.63
C CYS A 75 12.56 17.21 1.67
N GLY A 76 13.16 18.33 2.04
CA GLY A 76 13.18 19.56 1.27
C GLY A 76 14.10 19.50 0.04
N GLN A 77 14.06 20.55 -0.78
CA GLN A 77 14.96 20.63 -1.95
C GLN A 77 16.43 20.70 -1.50
N ASN A 78 17.30 20.07 -2.30
CA ASN A 78 18.74 19.93 -2.03
C ASN A 78 19.08 19.17 -0.74
N ALA A 79 18.15 18.34 -0.24
CA ALA A 79 18.40 17.38 0.82
C ALA A 79 18.37 15.94 0.29
N ASP A 80 19.15 15.08 0.92
CA ASP A 80 19.09 13.63 0.76
C ASP A 80 18.24 13.04 1.88
N CYS A 81 17.53 11.96 1.55
CA CYS A 81 16.70 11.22 2.50
C CYS A 81 17.27 9.83 2.75
N LEU A 82 17.30 9.43 4.02
CA LEU A 82 17.53 8.06 4.44
C LEU A 82 16.42 7.61 5.38
N ALA A 83 15.78 6.49 5.06
CA ALA A 83 14.85 5.85 5.99
C ALA A 83 15.64 5.18 7.13
N THR A 84 15.36 5.54 8.38
CA THR A 84 15.99 4.93 9.55
C THR A 84 14.98 4.84 10.67
N ASN A 85 14.79 3.63 11.19
CA ASN A 85 13.85 3.35 12.29
C ASN A 85 12.42 3.79 11.94
N HIS A 86 11.98 3.42 10.73
CA HIS A 86 10.66 3.74 10.18
C HIS A 86 10.38 5.23 9.98
N LEU A 87 11.41 6.08 10.00
CA LEU A 87 11.27 7.53 9.84
C LEU A 87 12.21 8.07 8.76
N PRO A 88 11.80 9.11 8.02
CA PRO A 88 12.67 9.78 7.08
C PRO A 88 13.67 10.67 7.84
N ARG A 89 14.95 10.48 7.57
CA ARG A 89 16.03 11.34 8.05
C ARG A 89 16.56 12.17 6.89
N CYS A 90 16.36 13.48 6.97
CA CYS A 90 16.78 14.42 5.94
C CYS A 90 18.12 15.07 6.31
N THR A 91 19.04 15.16 5.35
CA THR A 91 20.32 15.87 5.50
C THR A 91 20.58 16.72 4.27
N CYS A 92 21.07 17.95 4.42
CA CYS A 92 21.46 18.75 3.25
C CYS A 92 22.58 18.05 2.47
N ARG A 93 22.51 18.10 1.14
CA ARG A 93 23.57 17.60 0.26
C ARG A 93 24.89 18.32 0.53
N ALA A 94 26.00 17.66 0.17
CA ALA A 94 27.32 18.28 0.27
C ALA A 94 27.36 19.64 -0.46
N GLY A 95 27.85 20.68 0.22
CA GLY A 95 27.86 22.05 -0.29
C GLY A 95 26.58 22.85 -0.04
N TYR A 96 25.58 22.30 0.64
CA TYR A 96 24.35 23.00 1.00
C TYR A 96 24.14 23.07 2.53
N SER A 97 23.44 24.11 3.00
CA SER A 97 23.07 24.32 4.41
C SER A 97 21.63 24.82 4.54
N GLY A 98 21.04 24.66 5.72
CA GLY A 98 19.70 25.14 6.03
C GLY A 98 18.85 24.10 6.74
N ASP A 99 17.55 24.12 6.48
CA ASP A 99 16.60 23.16 7.04
C ASP A 99 16.35 22.04 6.02
N PRO A 100 16.86 20.81 6.25
CA PRO A 100 16.74 19.71 5.29
C PRO A 100 15.31 19.19 5.11
N PHE A 101 14.36 19.56 5.97
CA PHE A 101 12.94 19.25 5.78
C PHE A 101 12.22 20.29 4.91
N ARG A 102 12.82 21.46 4.69
CA ARG A 102 12.20 22.56 3.94
C ARG A 102 12.99 22.91 2.69
N PHE A 103 14.24 23.33 2.87
CA PHE A 103 15.10 23.81 1.81
C PHE A 103 16.54 23.95 2.32
N CYS A 104 17.49 23.44 1.54
CA CYS A 104 18.91 23.72 1.72
C CYS A 104 19.40 24.70 0.63
N ALA A 105 20.07 25.77 1.06
CA ALA A 105 20.72 26.78 0.22
C ALA A 105 22.18 26.39 -0.03
N LEU A 106 22.73 26.78 -1.17
CA LEU A 106 24.15 26.60 -1.46
C LEU A 106 24.97 27.37 -0.41
N MET A 107 25.99 26.74 0.16
CA MET A 107 26.96 27.41 1.01
C MET A 107 27.88 28.21 0.10
N ASP A 108 27.67 29.53 -0.03
CA ASP A 108 28.62 30.41 -0.69
C ASP A 108 29.90 30.47 0.19
N THR A 109 30.99 29.93 -0.33
CA THR A 109 32.35 30.00 0.27
C THR A 109 33.00 31.34 0.06
#